data_AF-A0A2S6U1K5-F1
#
_entry.id   AF-A0A2S6U1K5-F1
#
_cell.length_a   1.000
_cell.length_b   1.000
_cell.length_c   1.000
_cell.angle_alpha   90.00
_cell.angle_beta   90.00
_cell.angle_gamma   90.00
#
_symmetry.space_group_name_H-M   'P 1'
#
loop_
_entity.id
_entity.type
_entity.pdbx_description
1 polymer ?
#
loop_
_entity_poly.entity_id
_entity_poly.type
_entity_poly.pdbx_seq_one_letter_code
_entity_poly.pdbx_strand_id
1 'polypeptide(L)'
;GFVVHLFPTGQGNVIGNPILPVIKLTANPRTAREMGEHVDLDVSGILRREMNFDEAGDKLIDITMRTCNGRMTAAEALGHREFVMTKLYRSA
;
A
#
# COMPACT_ATOMS: atom_id res chain seq x y z
N GLY A 1 -8.64 -12.84 -10.77
CA GLY A 1 -8.53 -11.39 -10.97
C GLY A 1 -8.25 -10.76 -9.62
N PHE A 2 -7.36 -9.76 -9.57
CA PHE A 2 -7.10 -8.98 -8.35
C PHE A 2 -7.70 -7.59 -8.56
N VAL A 3 -8.48 -7.11 -7.57
CA VAL A 3 -9.18 -5.82 -7.65
C VAL A 3 -8.39 -4.73 -6.91
N VAL A 4 -7.64 -5.10 -5.88
CA VAL A 4 -6.78 -4.22 -5.06
C VAL A 4 -5.57 -5.03 -4.57
N HIS A 5 -4.39 -4.40 -4.46
CA HIS A 5 -3.21 -4.99 -3.84
C HIS A 5 -2.86 -4.25 -2.55
N LEU A 6 -2.93 -4.96 -1.42
CA LEU A 6 -2.51 -4.47 -0.11
C LEU A 6 -1.02 -4.76 0.07
N PHE A 7 -0.19 -3.73 0.12
CA PHE A 7 1.27 -3.84 0.13
C PHE A 7 1.86 -3.30 1.45
N PRO A 8 2.08 -4.16 2.46
CA PRO A 8 2.74 -3.73 3.69
C PRO A 8 4.21 -3.40 3.40
N THR A 9 4.68 -2.25 3.87
CA THR A 9 6.07 -1.83 3.69
C THR A 9 6.70 -1.31 4.97
N GLY A 10 7.84 -1.89 5.36
CA GLY A 10 8.61 -1.46 6.53
C GLY A 10 9.72 -0.45 6.20
N GLN A 11 10.12 -0.32 4.93
CA GLN A 11 11.21 0.56 4.47
C GLN A 11 10.74 1.62 3.46
N GLY A 12 9.43 1.68 3.17
CA GLY A 12 8.87 2.68 2.25
C GLY A 12 9.09 2.34 0.77
N ASN A 13 8.83 1.11 0.38
CA ASN A 13 8.83 0.75 -1.04
C ASN A 13 7.74 1.55 -1.78
N VAL A 14 8.13 2.26 -2.84
CA VAL A 14 7.25 3.15 -3.61
C VAL A 14 6.54 2.46 -4.79
N ILE A 15 6.83 1.18 -5.04
CA ILE A 15 6.37 0.42 -6.22
C ILE A 15 4.86 0.52 -6.47
N GLY A 16 4.47 0.95 -7.66
CA GLY A 16 3.09 0.97 -8.12
C GLY A 16 2.72 -0.25 -8.95
N ASN A 17 1.54 -0.21 -9.57
CA ASN A 17 1.12 -1.18 -10.56
C ASN A 17 0.26 -0.47 -11.62
N PRO A 18 0.49 -0.69 -12.92
CA PRO A 18 -0.28 -0.04 -13.98
C PRO A 18 -1.67 -0.64 -14.23
N ILE A 19 -1.97 -1.82 -13.67
CA ILE A 19 -3.20 -2.58 -13.93
C ILE A 19 -4.21 -2.42 -12.79
N LEU A 20 -3.75 -2.26 -11.56
CA LEU A 20 -4.61 -2.23 -10.37
C LEU A 20 -4.06 -1.26 -9.30
N PRO A 21 -4.92 -0.75 -8.40
CA PRO A 21 -4.51 0.10 -7.30
C PRO A 21 -3.67 -0.66 -6.27
N VAL A 22 -2.58 -0.05 -5.83
CA VAL A 22 -1.71 -0.56 -4.76
C VAL A 22 -1.86 0.31 -3.52
N ILE A 23 -2.50 -0.22 -2.48
CA ILE A 23 -2.65 0.44 -1.18
C ILE A 23 -1.42 0.10 -0.34
N LYS A 24 -0.60 1.10 -0.05
CA LYS A 24 0.59 0.92 0.79
C LYS A 24 0.28 1.22 2.25
N LEU A 25 0.61 0.28 3.12
CA LEU A 25 0.44 0.42 4.56
C LEU A 25 1.76 0.18 5.30
N THR A 26 1.95 0.88 6.42
CA THR A 26 3.15 0.70 7.24
C THR A 26 2.82 0.68 8.73
N ALA A 27 3.49 -0.21 9.47
CA ALA A 27 3.55 -0.17 10.92
C ALA A 27 4.84 0.48 11.43
N ASN A 28 5.77 0.86 10.56
CA ASN A 28 7.04 1.47 10.95
C ASN A 28 6.83 2.99 11.18
N PRO A 29 6.94 3.51 12.41
CA PRO A 29 6.74 4.93 12.69
C PRO A 29 7.69 5.83 11.90
N ARG A 30 8.91 5.35 11.62
CA ARG A 30 9.89 6.12 10.84
C ARG A 30 9.43 6.28 9.39
N THR A 31 8.95 5.20 8.76
CA THR A 31 8.43 5.24 7.38
C THR A 31 7.17 6.10 7.30
N ALA A 32 6.25 5.97 8.26
CA ALA A 32 5.04 6.81 8.30
C ALA A 32 5.38 8.31 8.35
N ARG A 33 6.43 8.69 9.10
CA ARG A 33 6.87 10.07 9.25
C ARG A 33 7.67 10.59 8.05
N GLU A 34 8.63 9.82 7.57
CA GLU A 34 9.61 10.26 6.57
C GLU A 34 9.14 10.05 5.12
N MET A 35 8.17 9.15 4.91
CA MET A 35 7.68 8.77 3.57
C MET A 35 6.15 8.78 3.49
N GLY A 36 5.49 9.63 4.30
CA GLY A 36 4.04 9.68 4.40
C GLY A 36 3.32 9.94 3.07
N GLU A 37 3.95 10.64 2.13
CA GLU A 37 3.40 10.87 0.79
C GLU A 37 3.24 9.59 -0.05
N HIS A 38 4.01 8.54 0.28
CA HIS A 38 3.99 7.24 -0.39
C HIS A 38 3.15 6.19 0.37
N VAL A 39 2.54 6.55 1.49
CA VAL A 39 1.79 5.63 2.37
C VAL A 39 0.32 6.00 2.36
N ASP A 40 -0.54 5.04 2.05
CA ASP A 40 -1.99 5.21 2.10
C ASP A 40 -2.53 5.04 3.53
N LEU A 41 -1.93 4.14 4.32
CA LEU A 41 -2.39 3.83 5.67
C LEU A 41 -1.24 3.67 6.68
N ASP A 42 -1.21 4.53 7.70
CA ASP A 42 -0.34 4.39 8.87
C ASP A 42 -1.04 3.59 9.98
N VAL A 43 -0.48 2.42 10.30
CA VAL A 43 -0.89 1.56 11.43
C VAL A 43 0.22 1.44 12.49
N SER A 44 1.17 2.37 12.51
CA SER A 44 2.31 2.35 13.44
C SER A 44 1.91 2.52 14.91
N GLY A 45 0.68 2.93 15.19
CA GLY A 45 0.08 2.90 16.52
C GLY A 45 0.05 1.50 17.15
N ILE A 46 0.03 0.43 16.32
CA ILE A 46 0.10 -0.96 16.80
C ILE A 46 1.38 -1.19 17.60
N LEU A 47 2.53 -0.79 17.06
CA LEU A 47 3.83 -0.98 17.72
C LEU A 47 4.00 -0.09 18.95
N ARG A 48 3.24 1.01 19.02
CA ARG A 48 3.20 1.93 20.17
C ARG A 48 2.16 1.54 21.22
N ARG A 49 1.35 0.49 20.97
CA ARG A 49 0.20 0.08 21.81
C ARG A 49 -0.87 1.17 21.95
N GLU A 50 -0.94 2.07 20.98
CA GLU A 50 -1.96 3.12 20.86
C GLU A 50 -3.14 2.67 20.00
N MET A 51 -2.99 1.53 19.31
CA MET A 51 -3.96 0.93 18.41
C MET A 51 -3.87 -0.60 18.52
N ASN A 52 -4.99 -1.31 18.46
CA ASN A 52 -5.03 -2.77 18.38
C ASN A 52 -5.23 -3.27 16.93
N PHE A 53 -5.21 -4.58 16.73
CA PHE A 53 -5.34 -5.16 15.39
C PHE A 53 -6.73 -5.00 14.78
N ASP A 54 -7.79 -4.99 15.59
CA ASP A 54 -9.15 -4.81 15.11
C ASP A 54 -9.35 -3.39 14.57
N GLU A 55 -8.89 -2.37 15.30
CA GLU A 55 -8.91 -0.97 14.87
C GLU A 55 -8.09 -0.74 13.60
N ALA A 56 -6.94 -1.41 13.49
CA ALA A 56 -6.12 -1.37 12.28
C ALA A 56 -6.82 -2.06 11.09
N GLY A 57 -7.49 -3.18 11.36
CA GLY A 57 -8.30 -3.91 10.39
C GLY A 57 -9.46 -3.07 9.86
N ASP A 58 -10.19 -2.40 10.74
CA ASP A 58 -11.30 -1.50 10.37
C ASP A 58 -10.82 -0.36 9.46
N LYS A 59 -9.68 0.25 9.79
CA LYS A 59 -9.06 1.29 8.94
C LYS A 59 -8.63 0.75 7.58
N LEU A 60 -8.10 -0.48 7.53
CA LEU A 60 -7.70 -1.13 6.29
C LEU A 60 -8.90 -1.45 5.40
N ILE A 61 -10.02 -1.88 5.99
CA ILE A 61 -11.28 -2.12 5.27
C ILE A 61 -11.82 -0.78 4.72
N ASP A 62 -11.89 0.27 5.53
CA ASP A 62 -12.37 1.59 5.09
C ASP A 62 -11.59 2.11 3.88
N ILE A 63 -10.26 2.15 3.96
CA ILE A 63 -9.45 2.67 2.86
C ILE A 63 -9.53 1.79 1.61
N THR A 64 -9.69 0.48 1.79
CA THR A 64 -9.92 -0.45 0.66
C THR A 64 -11.23 -0.13 -0.04
N MET A 65 -12.32 0.04 0.72
CA MET A 65 -13.62 0.41 0.15
C MET A 65 -13.58 1.77 -0.55
N ARG A 66 -12.90 2.77 0.03
CA ARG A 66 -12.70 4.08 -0.60
C ARG A 66 -11.94 3.97 -1.91
N THR A 67 -10.90 3.14 -1.95
CA THR A 67 -10.11 2.88 -3.17
C THR A 67 -10.95 2.20 -4.24
N CYS A 68 -11.72 1.17 -3.86
CA CYS A 68 -12.68 0.53 -4.77
C CYS A 68 -13.73 1.50 -5.33
N ASN A 69 -14.09 2.53 -4.56
CA ASN A 69 -15.02 3.59 -4.97
C ASN A 69 -14.34 4.75 -5.74
N GLY A 70 -13.07 4.58 -6.16
CA GLY A 70 -12.38 5.53 -7.05
C GLY A 70 -11.44 6.51 -6.36
N ARG A 71 -11.18 6.39 -5.05
CA ARG A 71 -10.05 7.11 -4.42
C ARG A 71 -8.75 6.58 -5.02
N MET A 72 -7.94 7.46 -5.61
CA MET A 72 -6.59 7.11 -6.05
C MET A 72 -5.71 6.72 -4.86
N THR A 73 -4.89 5.68 -5.01
CA THR A 73 -3.82 5.38 -4.05
C THR A 73 -2.66 6.36 -4.22
N ALA A 74 -1.79 6.46 -3.20
CA ALA A 74 -0.58 7.27 -3.27
C ALA A 74 0.28 6.91 -4.49
N ALA A 75 0.36 5.61 -4.81
CA ALA A 75 1.10 5.12 -5.98
C ALA A 75 0.52 5.66 -7.30
N GLU A 76 -0.80 5.65 -7.44
CA GLU A 76 -1.48 6.14 -8.63
C GLU A 76 -1.36 7.66 -8.75
N ALA A 77 -1.55 8.38 -7.64
CA ALA A 77 -1.47 9.84 -7.61
C ALA A 77 -0.07 10.37 -7.96
N LEU A 78 0.98 9.65 -7.53
CA LEU A 78 2.37 9.98 -7.81
C LEU A 78 2.88 9.38 -9.14
N GLY A 79 2.07 8.57 -9.83
CA GLY A 79 2.40 8.03 -11.15
C GLY A 79 3.35 6.82 -11.14
N HIS A 80 3.49 6.13 -10.01
CA HIS A 80 4.29 4.90 -9.90
C HIS A 80 3.64 3.75 -10.68
N ARG A 81 4.38 3.15 -11.63
CA ARG A 81 3.87 2.15 -12.59
C ARG A 81 4.86 1.01 -12.85
N GLU A 82 5.64 0.66 -11.85
CA GLU A 82 6.69 -0.34 -11.97
C GLU A 82 6.08 -1.74 -12.04
N PHE A 83 6.06 -2.33 -13.23
CA PHE A 83 5.60 -3.70 -13.45
C PHE A 83 6.56 -4.41 -14.40
N VAL A 84 6.91 -5.63 -14.04
CA VAL A 84 7.74 -6.51 -14.87
C VAL A 84 6.98 -7.81 -15.06
N MET A 85 6.78 -8.22 -16.31
CA MET A 85 6.34 -9.58 -16.59
C MET A 85 7.50 -10.53 -16.32
N THR A 86 7.43 -11.25 -15.20
CA THR A 86 8.42 -12.26 -14.86
C THR A 86 8.42 -13.35 -15.92
N LYS A 87 9.57 -13.52 -16.58
CA LYS A 87 9.74 -14.53 -17.61
C LYS A 87 10.18 -15.85 -16.97
N LEU A 88 9.41 -16.90 -17.18
CA LEU A 88 9.72 -18.24 -16.65
C LEU A 88 10.71 -19.03 -17.53
N TYR A 89 10.85 -18.64 -18.80
CA TYR A 89 11.72 -19.31 -19.79
C TYR A 89 12.49 -18.30 -20.64
N ARG A 90 13.69 -18.68 -21.13
CA ARG A 90 14.49 -17.86 -22.06
C ARG A 90 13.76 -17.65 -23.39
N SER A 91 13.86 -16.45 -23.99
CA SER A 91 13.50 -16.24 -25.40
C SER A 91 14.51 -16.96 -26.30
N ALA A 92 14.02 -17.46 -27.44
CA ALA A 92 14.85 -17.90 -28.55
C ALA A 92 15.81 -16.80 -29.02
#